data_AF-A0A1B6KJ30-F1
#
_entry.id   AF-A0A1B6KJ30-F1
#
_cell.length_a   1.000
_cell.length_b   1.000
_cell.length_c   1.000
_cell.angle_alpha   90.00
_cell.angle_beta   90.00
_cell.angle_gamma   90.00
#
_symmetry.space_group_name_H-M   'P 1'
#
loop_
_entity.id
_entity.type
_entity.pdbx_description
1 polymer ?
#
loop_
_entity_poly.entity_id
_entity_poly.type
_entity_poly.pdbx_seq_one_letter_code
_entity_poly.pdbx_strand_id
1 'polypeptide(L)'
;PVSMSLIFSHVSGVSLIGIPSEIYQFGTQYLVVQISIVILYFLIVYFFLPVFFPLQLNSLYEYLELRFSKGTRSIASLIFAFSLMTFIPVVIYIPALAFNQVTGVSVHVITPIVSLVCVFYTSFGGLKAVVWTDTLQSVFTLGSTIFVLILGFIKIGGVAEVFRINEEGGRLELFNMNPNPFER
;
A
#
# COMPACT_ATOMS: atom_id res chain seq x y z
N PRO A 1 -14.76 9.02 -7.62
CA PRO A 1 -13.44 8.91 -8.28
C PRO A 1 -12.27 9.30 -7.36
N VAL A 2 -12.28 10.49 -6.75
CA VAL A 2 -11.19 10.95 -5.87
C VAL A 2 -11.09 10.12 -4.59
N SER A 3 -12.20 9.88 -3.88
CA SER A 3 -12.20 9.01 -2.68
C SER A 3 -11.79 7.57 -2.99
N MET A 4 -12.19 7.06 -4.15
CA MET A 4 -11.81 5.73 -4.63
C MET A 4 -10.31 5.68 -4.94
N SER A 5 -9.77 6.69 -5.64
CA SER A 5 -8.34 6.84 -5.87
C SER A 5 -7.56 6.97 -4.57
N LEU A 6 -8.03 7.74 -3.57
CA LEU A 6 -7.36 7.84 -2.26
C LEU A 6 -7.27 6.50 -1.52
N ILE A 7 -8.35 5.71 -1.52
CA ILE A 7 -8.35 4.36 -0.92
C ILE A 7 -7.36 3.45 -1.66
N PHE A 8 -7.31 3.54 -3.00
CA PHE A 8 -6.45 2.67 -3.81
C PHE A 8 -5.00 3.12 -3.91
N SER A 9 -4.69 4.40 -3.75
CA SER A 9 -3.31 4.88 -3.60
C SER A 9 -2.66 4.29 -2.34
N HIS A 10 -3.45 3.86 -1.35
CA HIS A 10 -2.96 3.15 -0.17
C HIS A 10 -2.63 1.67 -0.46
N VAL A 11 -3.19 1.09 -1.52
CA VAL A 11 -2.93 -0.30 -1.95
C VAL A 11 -1.76 -0.30 -2.92
N SER A 12 -0.55 -0.29 -2.37
CA SER A 12 0.68 -0.38 -3.17
C SER A 12 0.95 -1.82 -3.61
N GLY A 13 1.71 -1.98 -4.72
CA GLY A 13 2.22 -3.30 -5.13
C GLY A 13 3.09 -3.98 -4.06
N VAL A 14 3.72 -3.18 -3.20
CA VAL A 14 4.46 -3.66 -2.02
C VAL A 14 3.52 -4.34 -1.03
N SER A 15 2.38 -3.72 -0.73
CA SER A 15 1.37 -4.29 0.18
C SER A 15 0.73 -5.55 -0.42
N LEU A 16 0.50 -5.58 -1.73
CA LEU A 16 -0.14 -6.71 -2.41
C LEU A 16 0.70 -8.01 -2.35
N ILE A 17 2.03 -7.90 -2.45
CA ILE A 17 2.94 -9.05 -2.35
C ILE A 17 3.40 -9.27 -0.90
N GLY A 18 3.63 -8.19 -0.17
CA GLY A 18 4.14 -8.23 1.19
C GLY A 18 3.17 -8.82 2.20
N ILE A 19 1.89 -8.42 2.17
CA ILE A 19 0.89 -8.89 3.15
C ILE A 19 0.66 -10.41 3.04
N PRO A 20 0.43 -11.00 1.84
CA PRO A 20 0.30 -12.45 1.74
C PRO A 20 1.57 -13.20 2.12
N SER A 21 2.76 -12.64 1.81
CA SER A 21 4.04 -13.24 2.22
C SER A 21 4.19 -13.25 3.73
N GLU A 22 3.82 -12.16 4.40
CA GLU A 22 3.85 -12.05 5.86
C GLU A 22 2.89 -13.08 6.49
N ILE A 23 1.64 -13.11 6.02
CA ILE A 23 0.63 -14.05 6.54
C ILE A 23 1.04 -15.51 6.27
N TYR A 24 1.68 -15.78 5.13
CA TYR A 24 2.16 -17.11 4.81
C TYR A 24 3.32 -17.57 5.71
N GLN A 25 4.20 -16.66 6.13
CA GLN A 25 5.36 -16.99 6.97
C GLN A 25 5.03 -16.98 8.47
N PHE A 26 4.24 -16.01 8.92
CA PHE A 26 4.02 -15.69 10.34
C PHE A 26 2.56 -15.84 10.81
N GLY A 27 1.64 -16.20 9.91
CA GLY A 27 0.24 -16.50 10.26
C GLY A 27 -0.70 -15.28 10.29
N THR A 28 -1.89 -15.49 10.84
CA THR A 28 -3.01 -14.54 10.75
C THR A 28 -2.92 -13.33 11.68
N GLN A 29 -1.89 -13.24 12.52
CA GLN A 29 -1.75 -12.17 13.51
C GLN A 29 -1.64 -10.78 12.87
N TYR A 30 -1.15 -10.70 11.63
CA TYR A 30 -1.12 -9.46 10.86
C TYR A 30 -2.51 -8.80 10.72
N LEU A 31 -3.61 -9.56 10.84
CA LEU A 31 -4.98 -9.03 10.80
C LEU A 31 -5.27 -8.01 11.91
N VAL A 32 -4.54 -8.07 13.04
CA VAL A 32 -4.68 -7.08 14.12
C VAL A 32 -4.33 -5.67 13.65
N VAL A 33 -3.37 -5.54 12.72
CA VAL A 33 -3.00 -4.24 12.12
C VAL A 33 -4.20 -3.59 11.43
N GLN A 34 -5.07 -4.38 10.79
CA GLN A 34 -6.27 -3.86 10.12
C GLN A 34 -7.26 -3.26 11.12
N ILE A 35 -7.41 -3.88 12.30
CA ILE A 35 -8.27 -3.34 13.37
C ILE A 35 -7.73 -2.00 13.84
N SER A 36 -6.41 -1.88 14.06
CA SER A 36 -5.77 -0.61 14.44
C SER A 36 -5.96 0.48 13.38
N ILE A 37 -5.88 0.13 12.10
CA ILE A 37 -6.12 1.07 10.98
C ILE A 37 -7.56 1.59 11.00
N VAL A 38 -8.56 0.73 11.25
CA VAL A 38 -9.96 1.16 11.35
C VAL A 38 -10.16 2.17 12.49
N ILE A 39 -9.58 1.90 13.65
CA ILE A 39 -9.64 2.82 14.80
C ILE A 39 -8.98 4.16 14.44
N LEU A 40 -7.83 4.14 13.77
CA LEU A 40 -7.14 5.34 13.31
C LEU A 40 -8.01 6.17 12.36
N TYR A 41 -8.73 5.55 11.43
CA TYR A 41 -9.63 6.27 10.53
C TYR A 41 -10.74 7.00 11.28
N PHE A 42 -11.33 6.38 12.31
CA PHE A 42 -12.30 7.07 13.16
C PHE A 42 -11.67 8.30 13.83
N LEU A 43 -10.46 8.17 14.38
CA LEU A 43 -9.75 9.31 14.97
C LEU A 43 -9.49 10.43 13.96
N ILE A 44 -9.07 10.09 12.74
CA ILE A 44 -8.84 11.07 11.68
C ILE A 44 -10.13 11.81 11.32
N VAL A 45 -11.25 11.10 11.15
CA VAL A 45 -12.54 11.70 10.77
C VAL A 45 -13.08 12.61 11.87
N TYR A 46 -13.00 12.21 13.14
CA TYR A 46 -13.59 12.98 14.23
C TYR A 46 -12.70 14.12 14.76
N PHE A 47 -11.38 13.96 14.75
CA PHE A 47 -10.46 14.95 15.34
C PHE A 47 -9.71 15.78 14.31
N PHE A 48 -9.19 15.15 13.26
CA PHE A 48 -8.32 15.85 12.30
C PHE A 48 -9.15 16.52 11.19
N LEU A 49 -10.09 15.81 10.58
CA LEU A 49 -10.90 16.33 9.48
C LEU A 49 -11.62 17.66 9.80
N PRO A 50 -12.28 17.87 10.96
CA PRO A 50 -12.93 19.14 11.26
C PRO A 50 -11.96 20.32 11.42
N VAL A 51 -10.69 20.06 11.72
CA VAL A 51 -9.65 21.10 11.83
C VAL A 51 -9.09 21.45 10.45
N PHE A 52 -8.83 20.45 9.61
CA PHE A 52 -8.19 20.67 8.30
C PHE A 52 -9.16 21.06 7.19
N PHE A 53 -10.40 20.56 7.22
CA PHE A 53 -11.38 20.79 6.16
C PHE A 53 -11.76 22.26 5.98
N PRO A 54 -12.01 23.06 7.04
CA PRO A 54 -12.34 24.49 6.88
C PRO A 54 -11.18 25.33 6.35
N LEU A 55 -9.94 24.89 6.53
CA LEU A 55 -8.75 25.65 6.13
C LEU A 55 -8.51 25.64 4.61
N GLN A 56 -9.13 24.70 3.86
CA GLN A 56 -9.06 24.60 2.39
C GLN A 56 -7.64 24.78 1.82
N LEU A 57 -6.64 24.22 2.51
CA LEU A 57 -5.23 24.36 2.14
C LEU A 57 -4.90 23.48 0.95
N ASN A 58 -4.05 23.99 0.06
CA ASN A 58 -3.57 23.21 -1.10
C ASN A 58 -2.55 22.15 -0.70
N SER A 59 -1.95 22.29 0.48
CA SER A 59 -0.96 21.37 1.01
C SER A 59 -1.05 21.26 2.53
N LEU A 60 -0.86 20.05 3.07
CA LEU A 60 -0.75 19.83 4.52
C LEU A 60 0.43 20.60 5.13
N TYR A 61 1.49 20.91 4.36
CA TYR A 61 2.63 21.68 4.86
C TYR A 61 2.32 23.17 5.03
N GLU A 62 1.30 23.67 4.35
CA GLU A 62 0.81 25.04 4.53
C GLU A 62 0.22 25.24 5.93
N TYR A 63 -0.36 24.18 6.51
CA TYR A 63 -0.80 24.19 7.89
C TYR A 63 0.37 24.38 8.86
N LEU A 64 1.53 23.77 8.59
CA LEU A 64 2.73 23.95 9.40
C LEU A 64 3.27 25.39 9.31
N GLU A 65 3.10 26.04 8.17
CA GLU A 65 3.43 27.46 8.03
C GLU A 65 2.51 28.34 8.88
N LEU A 66 1.20 28.11 8.81
CA LEU A 66 0.20 28.85 9.58
C LEU A 66 0.38 28.67 11.10
N ARG A 67 0.75 27.46 11.53
CA ARG A 67 0.89 27.13 12.96
C ARG A 67 2.23 27.53 13.57
N PHE A 68 3.30 27.45 12.78
CA PHE A 68 4.68 27.65 13.25
C PHE A 68 5.38 28.77 12.47
N SER A 69 5.94 28.46 11.30
CA SER A 69 6.70 29.41 10.49
C SER A 69 6.97 28.89 9.07
N LYS A 70 7.36 29.79 8.17
CA LYS A 70 7.86 29.45 6.83
C LYS A 70 9.05 28.49 6.85
N GLY A 71 9.95 28.63 7.83
CA GLY A 71 11.11 27.75 7.99
C GLY A 71 10.69 26.29 8.24
N THR A 72 9.70 26.10 9.11
CA THR A 72 9.14 24.76 9.42
C THR A 72 8.52 24.11 8.18
N ARG A 73 7.76 24.87 7.38
CA ARG A 73 7.20 24.37 6.11
C ARG A 73 8.30 23.89 5.15
N SER A 74 9.33 24.70 4.96
CA SER A 74 10.43 24.36 4.04
C SER A 74 11.18 23.11 4.49
N ILE A 75 11.52 23.01 5.79
CA ILE A 75 12.22 21.85 6.35
C ILE A 75 11.36 20.59 6.23
N ALA A 76 10.07 20.65 6.60
CA ALA A 76 9.16 19.51 6.51
C ALA A 76 8.97 19.03 5.06
N SER A 77 8.83 19.98 4.12
CA SER A 77 8.70 19.66 2.69
C SER A 77 9.97 19.03 2.11
N LEU A 78 11.15 19.51 2.52
CA LEU A 78 12.46 18.95 2.14
C LEU A 78 12.65 17.53 2.66
N ILE A 79 12.37 17.29 3.95
CA ILE A 79 12.45 15.95 4.55
C ILE A 79 11.52 14.98 3.83
N PHE A 80 10.29 15.42 3.53
CA PHE A 80 9.35 14.59 2.80
C PHE A 80 9.80 14.31 1.36
N ALA A 81 10.32 15.31 0.64
CA ALA A 81 10.85 15.12 -0.70
C ALA A 81 12.00 14.11 -0.70
N PHE A 82 12.92 14.20 0.25
CA PHE A 82 14.02 13.25 0.41
C PHE A 82 13.52 11.83 0.75
N SER A 83 12.53 11.72 1.63
CA SER A 83 11.87 10.45 1.93
C SER A 83 11.26 9.82 0.69
N LEU A 84 10.56 10.59 -0.14
CA LEU A 84 10.02 10.14 -1.42
C LEU A 84 11.11 9.71 -2.41
N MET A 85 12.22 10.45 -2.53
CA MET A 85 13.33 10.06 -3.40
C MET A 85 13.92 8.69 -3.02
N THR A 86 13.89 8.34 -1.74
CA THR A 86 14.34 7.03 -1.25
C THR A 86 13.28 5.94 -1.43
N PHE A 87 12.00 6.29 -1.27
CA PHE A 87 10.89 5.35 -1.31
C PHE A 87 10.48 4.95 -2.74
N ILE A 88 10.44 5.90 -3.69
CA ILE A 88 9.98 5.65 -5.07
C ILE A 88 10.77 4.54 -5.79
N PRO A 89 12.12 4.47 -5.71
CA PRO A 89 12.87 3.36 -6.32
C PRO A 89 12.45 1.99 -5.80
N VAL A 90 12.17 1.87 -4.49
CA VAL A 90 11.71 0.61 -3.89
C VAL A 90 10.35 0.21 -4.45
N VAL A 91 9.43 1.18 -4.59
CA VAL A 91 8.09 0.95 -5.14
C VAL A 91 8.14 0.48 -6.59
N ILE A 92 9.07 0.99 -7.42
CA ILE A 92 9.24 0.56 -8.82
C ILE A 92 9.93 -0.80 -8.90
N TYR A 93 10.86 -1.09 -7.98
CA TYR A 93 11.63 -2.33 -7.98
C TYR A 93 10.77 -3.57 -7.72
N ILE A 94 9.81 -3.51 -6.79
CA ILE A 94 8.95 -4.66 -6.44
C ILE A 94 8.18 -5.23 -7.66
N PRO A 95 7.39 -4.45 -8.42
CA PRO A 95 6.70 -4.98 -9.60
C PRO A 95 7.66 -5.39 -10.71
N ALA A 96 8.81 -4.72 -10.85
CA ALA A 96 9.83 -5.12 -11.81
C ALA A 96 10.45 -6.50 -11.46
N LEU A 97 10.66 -6.77 -10.17
CA LEU A 97 11.09 -8.08 -9.68
C LEU A 97 10.02 -9.15 -9.95
N ALA A 98 8.76 -8.87 -9.66
CA ALA A 98 7.65 -9.79 -9.94
C ALA A 98 7.55 -10.11 -11.45
N PHE A 99 7.70 -9.09 -12.32
CA PHE A 99 7.69 -9.27 -13.77
C PHE A 99 8.90 -10.08 -14.27
N ASN A 100 10.08 -9.86 -13.68
CA ASN A 100 11.28 -10.65 -13.96
C ASN A 100 11.05 -12.14 -13.63
N GLN A 101 10.38 -12.48 -12.52
CA GLN A 101 10.12 -13.87 -12.16
C GLN A 101 9.22 -14.61 -13.17
N VAL A 102 8.32 -13.89 -13.84
CA VAL A 102 7.39 -14.50 -14.82
C VAL A 102 7.99 -14.54 -16.23
N THR A 103 8.74 -13.51 -16.62
CA THR A 103 9.22 -13.35 -18.01
C THR A 103 10.70 -13.68 -18.21
N GLY A 104 11.49 -13.74 -17.13
CA GLY A 104 12.95 -13.87 -17.18
C GLY A 104 13.69 -12.61 -17.63
N VAL A 105 13.00 -11.53 -17.99
CA VAL A 105 13.63 -10.27 -18.43
C VAL A 105 14.29 -9.59 -17.24
N SER A 106 15.55 -9.14 -17.38
CA SER A 106 16.29 -8.50 -16.29
C SER A 106 15.58 -7.27 -15.72
N VAL A 107 15.57 -7.14 -14.39
CA VAL A 107 15.01 -6.00 -13.65
C VAL A 107 15.65 -4.67 -14.08
N HIS A 108 16.93 -4.71 -14.50
CA HIS A 108 17.64 -3.54 -15.02
C HIS A 108 17.06 -2.98 -16.33
N VAL A 109 16.35 -3.81 -17.10
CA VAL A 109 15.66 -3.39 -18.34
C VAL A 109 14.23 -2.94 -18.03
N ILE A 110 13.54 -3.67 -17.15
CA ILE A 110 12.14 -3.38 -16.80
C ILE A 110 12.03 -2.03 -16.07
N THR A 111 12.90 -1.79 -15.09
CA THR A 111 12.87 -0.59 -14.25
C THR A 111 12.90 0.73 -15.04
N PRO A 112 13.85 0.98 -15.96
CA PRO A 112 13.88 2.22 -16.73
C PRO A 112 12.67 2.35 -17.67
N ILE A 113 12.16 1.26 -18.24
CA ILE A 113 10.98 1.29 -19.12
C ILE A 113 9.74 1.72 -18.32
N VAL A 114 9.48 1.07 -17.17
CA VAL A 114 8.36 1.41 -16.30
C VAL A 114 8.48 2.85 -15.80
N SER A 115 9.67 3.25 -15.37
CA SER A 115 9.94 4.63 -14.93
C SER A 115 9.65 5.65 -16.03
N LEU A 116 10.07 5.38 -17.27
CA LEU A 116 9.85 6.28 -18.40
C LEU A 116 8.36 6.44 -18.71
N VAL A 117 7.61 5.34 -18.73
CA VAL A 117 6.16 5.36 -18.94
C VAL A 117 5.48 6.15 -17.82
N CYS A 118 5.85 5.88 -16.56
CA CYS A 118 5.34 6.59 -15.38
C CYS A 118 5.59 8.09 -15.43
N VAL A 119 6.82 8.51 -15.74
CA VAL A 119 7.16 9.93 -15.89
C VAL A 119 6.34 10.53 -17.02
N PHE A 120 6.25 9.86 -18.18
CA PHE A 120 5.56 10.38 -19.34
C PHE A 120 4.08 10.66 -19.07
N TYR A 121 3.29 9.66 -18.64
CA TYR A 121 1.85 9.90 -18.42
C TYR A 121 1.59 10.87 -17.26
N THR A 122 2.46 10.89 -16.25
CA THR A 122 2.32 11.82 -15.10
C THR A 122 2.62 13.25 -15.52
N SER A 123 3.67 13.48 -16.32
CA SER A 123 4.05 14.81 -16.79
C SER A 123 3.02 15.41 -17.75
N PHE A 124 2.46 14.61 -18.66
CA PHE A 124 1.48 15.12 -19.63
C PHE A 124 0.07 15.25 -19.05
N GLY A 125 -0.32 14.35 -18.16
CA GLY A 125 -1.71 14.25 -17.70
C GLY A 125 -1.99 14.85 -16.33
N GLY A 126 -0.94 15.16 -15.55
CA GLY A 126 -1.05 15.70 -14.20
C GLY A 126 -1.89 14.82 -13.25
N LEU A 127 -2.45 15.43 -12.20
CA LEU A 127 -3.23 14.70 -11.18
C LEU A 127 -4.44 13.97 -11.78
N LYS A 128 -5.07 14.50 -12.83
CA LYS A 128 -6.25 13.89 -13.46
C LYS A 128 -5.91 12.56 -14.13
N ALA A 129 -4.79 12.49 -14.85
CA ALA A 129 -4.37 11.23 -15.47
C ALA A 129 -3.95 10.20 -14.43
N VAL A 130 -3.23 10.63 -13.39
CA VAL A 130 -2.84 9.75 -12.28
C VAL A 130 -4.07 9.11 -11.62
N VAL A 131 -5.10 9.90 -11.30
CA VAL A 131 -6.35 9.38 -10.72
C VAL A 131 -7.03 8.36 -11.64
N TRP A 132 -6.98 8.57 -12.95
CA TRP A 132 -7.56 7.64 -13.93
C TRP A 132 -6.76 6.34 -14.02
N THR A 133 -5.43 6.42 -14.10
CA THR A 133 -4.56 5.24 -14.12
C THR A 133 -4.68 4.44 -12.83
N ASP A 134 -4.75 5.10 -11.67
CA ASP A 134 -4.95 4.46 -10.37
C ASP A 134 -6.30 3.72 -10.30
N THR A 135 -7.35 4.32 -10.85
CA THR A 135 -8.69 3.70 -10.89
C THR A 135 -8.70 2.46 -11.79
N LEU A 136 -8.01 2.47 -12.94
CA LEU A 136 -7.91 1.28 -13.78
C LEU A 136 -7.05 0.20 -13.11
N GLN A 137 -5.90 0.58 -12.56
CA GLN A 137 -5.01 -0.32 -11.85
C GLN A 137 -5.71 -1.02 -10.68
N SER A 138 -6.57 -0.31 -9.94
CA SER A 138 -7.30 -0.89 -8.82
C SER A 138 -8.31 -1.95 -9.23
N VAL A 139 -9.02 -1.72 -10.33
CA VAL A 139 -9.97 -2.70 -10.89
C VAL A 139 -9.24 -3.98 -11.29
N PHE A 140 -8.12 -3.87 -12.01
CA PHE A 140 -7.32 -5.04 -12.40
C PHE A 140 -6.71 -5.74 -11.19
N THR A 141 -6.17 -4.98 -10.24
CA THR A 141 -5.59 -5.54 -9.01
C THR A 141 -6.63 -6.32 -8.23
N LEU A 142 -7.79 -5.73 -7.94
CA LEU A 142 -8.88 -6.39 -7.21
C LEU A 142 -9.37 -7.64 -7.95
N GLY A 143 -9.58 -7.53 -9.27
CA GLY A 143 -10.00 -8.65 -10.12
C GLY A 143 -8.98 -9.80 -10.08
N SER A 144 -7.68 -9.50 -10.23
CA SER A 144 -6.61 -10.50 -10.17
C SER A 144 -6.53 -11.19 -8.81
N THR A 145 -6.69 -10.43 -7.72
CA THR A 145 -6.65 -10.98 -6.35
C THR A 145 -7.81 -11.95 -6.11
N ILE A 146 -9.03 -11.56 -6.47
CA ILE A 146 -10.21 -12.44 -6.36
C ILE A 146 -10.02 -13.70 -7.22
N PHE A 147 -9.52 -13.54 -8.44
CA PHE A 147 -9.28 -14.65 -9.35
C PHE A 147 -8.25 -15.65 -8.78
N VAL A 148 -7.11 -15.17 -8.28
CA VAL A 148 -6.08 -16.00 -7.64
C VAL A 148 -6.62 -16.69 -6.38
N LEU A 149 -7.42 -16.00 -5.57
CA LEU A 149 -8.05 -16.59 -4.38
C LEU A 149 -9.00 -17.75 -4.74
N ILE A 150 -9.86 -17.56 -5.74
CA ILE A 150 -10.81 -18.60 -6.18
C ILE A 150 -10.05 -19.82 -6.73
N LEU A 151 -9.04 -19.61 -7.58
CA LEU A 151 -8.21 -20.71 -8.09
C LEU A 151 -7.47 -21.44 -6.95
N GLY A 152 -6.98 -20.70 -5.95
CA GLY A 152 -6.37 -21.26 -4.76
C GLY A 152 -7.32 -22.18 -4.00
N PHE A 153 -8.56 -21.73 -3.76
CA PHE A 153 -9.58 -22.53 -3.09
C PHE A 153 -9.96 -23.78 -3.86
N ILE A 154 -10.15 -23.67 -5.19
CA ILE A 154 -10.47 -24.84 -6.03
C ILE A 154 -9.31 -25.85 -6.00
N LYS A 155 -8.07 -25.39 -6.10
CA LYS A 155 -6.88 -26.26 -6.14
C LYS A 155 -6.64 -27.01 -4.82
N ILE A 156 -6.97 -26.39 -3.69
CA ILE A 156 -6.78 -26.98 -2.35
C ILE A 156 -7.93 -27.94 -1.98
N GLY A 157 -9.09 -27.86 -2.64
CA GLY A 157 -10.25 -28.72 -2.35
C GLY A 157 -11.38 -28.02 -1.60
N GLY A 158 -11.38 -26.68 -1.58
CA GLY A 158 -12.41 -25.84 -0.99
C GLY A 158 -11.93 -25.03 0.22
N VAL A 159 -12.79 -24.13 0.68
CA VAL A 159 -12.49 -23.20 1.78
C VAL A 159 -12.26 -23.96 3.10
N ALA A 160 -13.03 -25.03 3.35
CA ALA A 160 -12.89 -25.83 4.57
C ALA A 160 -11.50 -26.46 4.71
N GLU A 161 -10.95 -26.95 3.60
CA GLU A 161 -9.62 -27.56 3.59
C GLU A 161 -8.51 -26.54 3.82
N VAL A 162 -8.69 -25.30 3.33
CA VAL A 162 -7.77 -24.19 3.64
C VAL A 162 -7.73 -23.91 5.13
N PHE A 163 -8.88 -23.83 5.80
CA PHE A 163 -8.91 -23.59 7.25
C PHE A 163 -8.29 -24.76 8.01
N ARG A 164 -8.57 -26.01 7.63
CA ARG A 164 -7.98 -27.20 8.25
C ARG A 164 -6.44 -27.18 8.16
N ILE A 165 -5.89 -26.91 6.97
CA ILE A 165 -4.42 -26.84 6.76
C ILE A 165 -3.80 -25.70 7.57
N ASN A 166 -4.44 -24.54 7.64
CA ASN A 166 -3.92 -23.41 8.42
C ASN A 166 -4.00 -23.67 9.93
N GLU A 167 -5.01 -24.39 10.41
CA GLU A 167 -5.13 -24.82 11.80
C GLU A 167 -4.03 -25.83 12.17
N GLU A 168 -3.83 -26.87 11.35
CA GLU A 168 -2.76 -27.85 11.53
C GLU A 168 -1.36 -27.24 11.43
N GLY A 169 -1.20 -26.22 10.58
CA GLY A 169 0.03 -25.46 10.43
C GLY A 169 0.29 -24.44 11.55
N GLY A 170 -0.60 -24.32 12.55
CA GLY A 170 -0.48 -23.33 13.62
C GLY A 170 -0.54 -21.88 13.14
N ARG A 171 -1.15 -21.63 11.98
CA ARG A 171 -1.17 -20.30 11.34
C ARG A 171 -2.37 -19.45 11.71
N LEU A 172 -3.38 -20.05 12.34
CA LEU A 172 -4.61 -19.37 12.79
C LEU A 172 -4.45 -18.72 14.18
N GLU A 173 -3.32 -18.06 14.42
CA GLU A 173 -3.14 -17.25 15.63
C GLU A 173 -3.53 -15.79 15.33
N LEU A 174 -4.52 -15.27 16.07
CA LEU A 174 -4.98 -13.89 15.92
C LEU A 174 -4.35 -12.95 16.95
N PHE A 175 -4.01 -13.45 18.12
CA PHE A 175 -3.48 -12.63 19.22
C PHE A 175 -2.42 -13.41 19.99
N ASN A 176 -1.15 -13.14 19.70
CA ASN A 176 -0.02 -13.54 20.51
C ASN A 176 0.65 -12.29 21.10
N MET A 177 0.55 -12.10 22.41
CA MET A 177 1.15 -10.98 23.15
C MET A 177 2.43 -11.39 23.88
N ASN A 178 3.18 -12.39 23.38
CA ASN A 178 4.44 -12.77 24.01
C ASN A 178 5.43 -11.58 23.96
N PRO A 179 5.91 -11.08 25.11
CA PRO A 179 6.85 -9.95 25.16
C PRO A 179 8.29 -10.33 24.78
N ASN A 180 8.55 -11.58 24.40
CA ASN A 180 9.88 -12.05 24.01
C ASN A 180 10.33 -11.41 22.67
N PRO A 181 11.38 -10.57 22.62
CA PRO A 181 11.81 -9.88 21.41
C PRO A 181 12.40 -10.80 20.32
N PHE A 182 12.64 -12.07 20.64
CA PHE A 182 13.13 -13.09 19.69
C PHE A 182 12.00 -13.92 19.04
N GLU A 183 10.79 -13.84 19.59
CA GLU A 183 9.59 -14.36 18.93
C GLU A 183 8.91 -13.18 18.22
N ARG A 184 8.53 -13.37 16.95
CA ARG A 184 7.83 -12.37 16.14
C ARG A 184 6.62 -13.01 15.47
#